data_AF-A0A0N0KT98-F1
#
_entry.id   AF-A0A0N0KT98-F1
#
_cell.length_a   1.000
_cell.length_b   1.000
_cell.length_c   1.000
_cell.angle_alpha   90.00
_cell.angle_beta   90.00
_cell.angle_gamma   90.00
#
_symmetry.space_group_name_H-M   'P 1'
#
loop_
_entity.id
_entity.type
_entity.pdbx_description
1 polymer ?
#
loop_
_entity_poly.entity_id
_entity_poly.type
_entity_poly.pdbx_seq_one_letter_code
_entity_poly.pdbx_strand_id
1 'polypeptide(L)'
;MSTDQRSDPSEQQWAQDTDAVHEDDYYQAKAQDHARIESLIDQAEKELADLKLRKSMMESDFEGLHTHYQHLIVGEKDISTIAKKTLLEYYAYEFLKPLKSIQLSATDNYDTWQTKHFYVRFQLTEAKQLDLYFKLNPINSTYESSYLPLLTIDSAQRSVLVNDDQILHLIRQWHAENIFSVNQLSLFNYDINQILAHIKELGFTVSPSLIDNTQRLSVDMETDFPVGDTVLDQIFITTMENKDYDFQTENLGEIRILLDKNQRLTIHMQPNSAVLTIDSDQWKRSLLDFFTSYAFLVPLVVPSK
;
A
#
# COMPACT_ATOMS: atom_id res chain seq x y z
N MET A 1 -122.27 -18.66 -2.68
CA MET A 1 -122.09 -17.35 -3.32
C MET A 1 -120.78 -16.81 -2.77
N SER A 2 -119.64 -16.98 -3.43
CA SER A 2 -119.18 -16.33 -4.66
C SER A 2 -117.97 -15.47 -4.25
N THR A 3 -116.83 -15.68 -4.92
CA THR A 3 -115.81 -14.66 -5.29
C THR A 3 -115.10 -13.90 -4.15
N ASP A 4 -113.80 -13.61 -4.16
CA ASP A 4 -112.72 -13.83 -5.12
C ASP A 4 -111.41 -13.45 -4.40
N GLN A 5 -110.31 -13.98 -4.94
CA GLN A 5 -108.97 -13.39 -5.00
C GLN A 5 -108.13 -13.10 -3.72
N ARG A 6 -107.05 -13.92 -3.66
CA ARG A 6 -105.63 -13.57 -3.51
C ARG A 6 -105.01 -13.63 -2.11
N SER A 7 -104.64 -14.88 -1.79
CA SER A 7 -103.29 -15.37 -1.45
C SER A 7 -102.37 -14.49 -0.59
N ASP A 8 -102.24 -14.95 0.65
CA ASP A 8 -101.09 -15.01 1.56
C ASP A 8 -100.16 -13.81 1.79
N PRO A 9 -100.14 -13.31 3.04
CA PRO A 9 -99.03 -12.53 3.59
C PRO A 9 -97.94 -13.44 4.17
N SER A 10 -96.73 -12.87 4.26
CA SER A 10 -95.64 -13.27 5.17
C SER A 10 -95.00 -14.64 4.98
N GLU A 11 -93.91 -14.67 4.21
CA GLU A 11 -92.72 -15.45 4.54
C GLU A 11 -91.53 -14.96 3.71
N GLN A 12 -90.33 -15.05 4.29
CA GLN A 12 -89.01 -14.78 3.69
C GLN A 12 -88.42 -13.38 3.90
N GLN A 13 -88.07 -13.14 5.15
CA GLN A 13 -87.01 -12.21 5.57
C GLN A 13 -85.80 -13.03 6.03
N TRP A 14 -85.13 -13.78 5.15
CA TRP A 14 -83.90 -14.51 5.51
C TRP A 14 -82.90 -14.49 4.34
N ALA A 15 -81.69 -14.04 4.65
CA ALA A 15 -80.43 -14.29 3.95
C ALA A 15 -80.27 -13.74 2.52
N GLN A 16 -79.88 -12.46 2.44
CA GLN A 16 -78.69 -12.12 1.64
C GLN A 16 -77.68 -11.52 2.61
N ASP A 17 -77.15 -12.43 3.42
CA ASP A 17 -75.95 -12.20 4.20
C ASP A 17 -74.83 -11.85 3.23
N THR A 18 -74.07 -10.86 3.64
CA THR A 18 -72.81 -10.41 3.08
C THR A 18 -71.82 -11.57 3.02
N ASP A 19 -71.76 -12.29 1.90
CA ASP A 19 -70.52 -12.98 1.51
C ASP A 19 -69.54 -11.95 0.91
N ALA A 20 -69.24 -10.92 1.69
CA ALA A 20 -67.94 -10.29 1.60
C ALA A 20 -66.98 -11.32 2.21
N VAL A 21 -66.22 -11.98 1.33
CA VAL A 21 -65.09 -12.81 1.71
C VAL A 21 -64.17 -11.96 2.61
N HIS A 22 -64.39 -12.02 3.93
CA HIS A 22 -63.37 -11.71 4.91
C HIS A 22 -62.36 -12.85 4.77
N GLU A 23 -61.47 -12.70 3.80
CA GLU A 23 -60.20 -13.39 3.80
C GLU A 23 -59.56 -13.02 5.14
N ASP A 24 -59.58 -14.00 6.04
CA ASP A 24 -59.48 -13.84 7.48
C ASP A 24 -58.21 -13.06 7.87
N ASP A 25 -58.39 -11.81 8.30
CA ASP A 25 -57.35 -10.84 8.65
C ASP A 25 -56.28 -11.46 9.58
N TYR A 26 -56.66 -12.44 10.40
CA TYR A 26 -55.77 -13.19 11.27
C TYR A 26 -54.74 -14.03 10.49
N TYR A 27 -55.15 -14.75 9.45
CA TYR A 27 -54.22 -15.56 8.66
C TYR A 27 -53.28 -14.69 7.81
N GLN A 28 -53.76 -13.53 7.33
CA GLN A 28 -52.91 -12.54 6.67
C GLN A 28 -51.87 -11.95 7.62
N ALA A 29 -52.28 -11.52 8.83
CA ALA A 29 -51.37 -11.02 9.86
C ALA A 29 -50.34 -12.08 10.29
N LYS A 30 -50.78 -13.32 10.49
CA LYS A 30 -49.89 -14.44 10.84
C LYS A 30 -48.87 -14.75 9.74
N ALA A 31 -49.26 -14.68 8.46
CA ALA A 31 -48.35 -14.87 7.34
C ALA A 31 -47.31 -13.74 7.25
N GLN A 32 -47.73 -12.49 7.48
CA GLN A 32 -46.83 -11.34 7.56
C GLN A 32 -45.83 -11.46 8.71
N ASP A 33 -46.30 -11.87 9.89
CA ASP A 33 -45.44 -12.09 11.06
C ASP A 33 -44.44 -13.23 10.83
N HIS A 34 -44.86 -14.32 10.20
CA HIS A 34 -43.96 -15.42 9.82
C HIS A 34 -42.86 -14.94 8.88
N ALA A 35 -43.22 -14.29 7.77
CA ALA A 35 -42.25 -13.76 6.82
C ALA A 35 -41.29 -12.74 7.46
N ARG A 36 -41.80 -11.94 8.41
CA ARG A 36 -40.97 -11.03 9.20
C ARG A 36 -39.98 -11.78 10.09
N ILE A 37 -40.41 -12.82 10.79
CA ILE A 37 -39.53 -13.63 11.65
C ILE A 37 -38.46 -14.32 10.80
N GLU A 38 -38.83 -14.91 9.67
CA GLU A 38 -37.87 -15.51 8.72
C GLU A 38 -36.83 -14.48 8.28
N SER A 39 -37.26 -13.27 7.89
CA SER A 39 -36.32 -12.20 7.53
C SER A 39 -35.38 -11.79 8.67
N LEU A 40 -35.85 -11.79 9.93
CA LEU A 40 -35.02 -11.48 11.09
C LEU A 40 -33.99 -12.59 11.37
N ILE A 41 -34.38 -13.85 11.20
CA ILE A 41 -33.48 -15.01 11.32
C ILE A 41 -32.40 -14.92 10.25
N ASP A 42 -32.77 -14.72 8.99
CA ASP A 42 -31.83 -14.59 7.87
C ASP A 42 -30.81 -13.47 8.09
N GLN A 43 -31.25 -12.34 8.66
CA GLN A 43 -30.35 -11.24 9.01
C GLN A 43 -29.40 -11.64 10.14
N ALA A 44 -29.91 -12.24 11.22
CA ALA A 44 -29.10 -12.67 12.35
C ALA A 44 -28.07 -13.73 11.96
N GLU A 45 -28.41 -14.64 11.05
CA GLU A 45 -27.48 -15.65 10.53
C GLU A 45 -26.34 -15.03 9.72
N LYS A 46 -26.63 -14.03 8.88
CA LYS A 46 -25.61 -13.26 8.15
C LYS A 46 -24.68 -12.50 9.09
N GLU A 47 -25.23 -11.84 10.11
CA GLU A 47 -24.44 -11.12 11.12
C GLU A 47 -23.56 -12.09 11.93
N LEU A 48 -24.09 -13.24 12.33
CA LEU A 48 -23.32 -14.26 13.05
C LEU A 48 -22.19 -14.82 12.17
N ALA A 49 -22.46 -15.06 10.88
CA ALA A 49 -21.43 -15.50 9.94
C ALA A 49 -20.30 -14.46 9.80
N ASP A 50 -20.63 -13.18 9.71
CA ASP A 50 -19.64 -12.09 9.69
C ASP A 50 -18.78 -12.05 10.96
N LEU A 51 -19.40 -12.15 12.14
CA LEU A 51 -18.68 -12.18 13.41
C LEU A 51 -17.74 -13.38 13.52
N LYS A 52 -18.19 -14.57 13.07
CA LYS A 52 -17.35 -15.77 13.03
C LYS A 52 -16.16 -15.59 12.08
N LEU A 53 -16.37 -14.98 10.92
CA LEU A 53 -15.31 -14.70 9.96
C LEU A 53 -14.25 -13.75 10.56
N ARG A 54 -14.70 -12.63 11.15
CA ARG A 54 -13.81 -11.66 11.78
C ARG A 54 -13.04 -12.26 12.96
N LYS A 55 -13.70 -13.08 13.77
CA LYS A 55 -13.04 -13.84 14.84
C LYS A 55 -11.95 -14.75 14.28
N SER A 56 -12.26 -15.51 13.21
CA SER A 56 -11.27 -16.37 12.56
C SER A 56 -10.06 -15.59 12.05
N MET A 57 -10.25 -14.39 11.49
CA MET A 57 -9.15 -13.51 11.07
C MET A 57 -8.30 -13.05 12.26
N MET A 58 -8.93 -12.65 13.38
CA MET A 58 -8.21 -12.23 14.60
C MET A 58 -7.35 -13.34 15.20
N GLU A 59 -7.79 -14.60 15.09
CA GLU A 59 -7.11 -15.77 15.63
C GLU A 59 -6.10 -16.38 14.64
N SER A 60 -6.07 -15.91 13.39
CA SER A 60 -5.20 -16.44 12.35
C SER A 60 -3.76 -15.93 12.51
N ASP A 61 -2.80 -16.79 12.17
CA ASP A 61 -1.44 -16.36 11.87
C ASP A 61 -1.35 -15.78 10.44
N PHE A 62 -0.14 -15.46 9.99
CA PHE A 62 0.09 -14.90 8.67
C PHE A 62 -0.45 -15.78 7.54
N GLU A 63 -0.23 -17.09 7.57
CA GLU A 63 -0.66 -18.00 6.51
C GLU A 63 -2.20 -18.16 6.51
N GLY A 64 -2.83 -18.13 7.69
CA GLY A 64 -4.29 -18.05 7.80
C GLY A 64 -4.84 -16.76 7.19
N LEU A 65 -4.27 -15.61 7.53
CA LEU A 65 -4.66 -14.31 6.94
C LEU A 65 -4.43 -14.26 5.43
N HIS A 66 -3.31 -14.80 4.94
CA HIS A 66 -3.01 -14.92 3.53
C HIS A 66 -4.05 -15.80 2.81
N THR A 67 -4.43 -16.92 3.41
CA THR A 67 -5.49 -17.80 2.88
C THR A 67 -6.83 -17.08 2.78
N HIS A 68 -7.21 -16.32 3.81
CA HIS A 68 -8.40 -15.46 3.77
C HIS A 68 -8.30 -14.40 2.67
N TYR A 69 -7.13 -13.78 2.49
CA TYR A 69 -6.89 -12.81 1.43
C TYR A 69 -7.08 -13.42 0.04
N GLN A 70 -6.45 -14.57 -0.22
CA GLN A 70 -6.62 -15.30 -1.49
C GLN A 70 -8.09 -15.65 -1.74
N HIS A 71 -8.77 -16.17 -0.72
CA HIS A 71 -10.13 -16.66 -0.89
C HIS A 71 -11.16 -15.53 -1.07
N LEU A 72 -11.01 -14.45 -0.32
CA LEU A 72 -12.03 -13.42 -0.21
C LEU A 72 -11.75 -12.22 -1.12
N ILE A 73 -10.49 -11.78 -1.21
CA ILE A 73 -10.09 -10.59 -1.97
C ILE A 73 -9.75 -10.96 -3.41
N VAL A 74 -8.85 -11.95 -3.61
CA VAL A 74 -8.45 -12.40 -4.95
C VAL A 74 -9.56 -13.22 -5.60
N GLY A 75 -10.22 -14.10 -4.83
CA GLY A 75 -11.36 -14.90 -5.29
C GLY A 75 -12.69 -14.15 -5.41
N GLU A 76 -12.70 -12.83 -5.16
CA GLU A 76 -13.87 -11.95 -5.28
C GLU A 76 -15.14 -12.46 -4.60
N LYS A 77 -15.01 -12.95 -3.36
CA LYS A 77 -16.18 -13.38 -2.60
C LYS A 77 -16.85 -12.22 -1.90
N ASP A 78 -18.17 -12.25 -1.88
CA ASP A 78 -18.98 -11.31 -1.11
C ASP A 78 -18.66 -11.45 0.38
N ILE A 79 -18.19 -10.35 0.95
CA ILE A 79 -17.93 -10.17 2.38
C ILE A 79 -18.41 -8.81 2.82
N SER A 80 -18.72 -8.67 4.11
CA SER A 80 -19.08 -7.35 4.64
C SER A 80 -17.91 -6.38 4.51
N THR A 81 -18.23 -5.09 4.42
CA THR A 81 -17.22 -4.02 4.43
C THR A 81 -16.36 -4.06 5.69
N ILE A 82 -16.92 -4.46 6.83
CA ILE A 82 -16.20 -4.53 8.11
C ILE A 82 -15.20 -5.70 8.10
N ALA A 83 -15.62 -6.88 7.64
CA ALA A 83 -14.73 -8.03 7.49
C ALA A 83 -13.60 -7.72 6.50
N LYS A 84 -13.91 -7.06 5.37
CA LYS A 84 -12.90 -6.62 4.41
C LYS A 84 -11.86 -5.69 5.05
N LYS A 85 -12.31 -4.67 5.78
CA LYS A 85 -11.39 -3.75 6.48
C LYS A 85 -10.55 -4.46 7.53
N THR A 86 -11.16 -5.33 8.33
CA THR A 86 -10.47 -6.12 9.36
C THR A 86 -9.37 -6.98 8.75
N LEU A 87 -9.67 -7.67 7.65
CA LEU A 87 -8.70 -8.49 6.92
C LEU A 87 -7.53 -7.65 6.41
N LEU A 88 -7.81 -6.53 5.73
CA LEU A 88 -6.77 -5.66 5.17
C LEU A 88 -5.89 -5.06 6.27
N GLU A 89 -6.47 -4.65 7.38
CA GLU A 89 -5.74 -4.08 8.52
C GLU A 89 -4.76 -5.10 9.13
N TYR A 90 -5.24 -6.31 9.47
CA TYR A 90 -4.38 -7.34 10.05
C TYR A 90 -3.34 -7.85 9.07
N TYR A 91 -3.72 -7.98 7.80
CA TYR A 91 -2.80 -8.42 6.77
C TYR A 91 -1.70 -7.38 6.49
N ALA A 92 -2.05 -6.09 6.40
CA ALA A 92 -1.08 -5.00 6.30
C ALA A 92 -0.15 -4.96 7.53
N TYR A 93 -0.70 -5.15 8.72
CA TYR A 93 0.07 -5.14 9.96
C TYR A 93 1.14 -6.24 10.01
N GLU A 94 0.86 -7.44 9.51
CA GLU A 94 1.87 -8.51 9.50
C GLU A 94 3.11 -8.13 8.68
N PHE A 95 2.95 -7.39 7.57
CA PHE A 95 4.10 -6.87 6.82
C PHE A 95 4.86 -5.77 7.58
N LEU A 96 4.15 -4.95 8.35
CA LEU A 96 4.71 -3.81 9.09
C LEU A 96 5.27 -4.20 10.47
N LYS A 97 5.12 -5.45 10.90
CA LYS A 97 5.51 -5.97 12.21
C LYS A 97 6.92 -5.59 12.68
N PRO A 98 7.97 -5.51 11.82
CA PRO A 98 9.31 -5.07 12.26
C PRO A 98 9.33 -3.66 12.85
N LEU A 99 8.41 -2.79 12.43
CA LEU A 99 8.31 -1.41 12.89
C LEU A 99 7.81 -1.28 14.34
N LYS A 100 7.41 -2.38 15.00
CA LYS A 100 7.15 -2.39 16.46
C LYS A 100 8.31 -1.83 17.26
N SER A 101 9.54 -2.10 16.80
CA SER A 101 10.77 -1.57 17.41
C SER A 101 10.82 -0.04 17.46
N ILE A 102 10.11 0.64 16.56
CA ILE A 102 10.03 2.10 16.44
C ILE A 102 8.62 2.65 16.74
N GLN A 103 7.89 1.96 17.64
CA GLN A 103 6.58 2.40 18.15
C GLN A 103 5.48 2.42 17.08
N LEU A 104 5.37 1.36 16.28
CA LEU A 104 4.22 1.17 15.39
C LEU A 104 2.89 1.14 16.16
N SER A 105 2.01 2.10 15.90
CA SER A 105 0.68 2.21 16.50
C SER A 105 -0.39 2.58 15.46
N ALA A 106 -1.61 2.09 15.65
CA ALA A 106 -2.74 2.49 14.84
C ALA A 106 -3.09 3.98 15.08
N THR A 107 -3.62 4.63 14.06
CA THR A 107 -4.18 6.00 14.17
C THR A 107 -5.70 5.95 14.22
N ASP A 108 -6.36 7.10 14.34
CA ASP A 108 -7.83 7.19 14.22
C ASP A 108 -8.34 6.79 12.83
N ASN A 109 -7.47 6.83 11.82
CA ASN A 109 -7.78 6.36 10.47
C ASN A 109 -7.46 4.86 10.34
N TYR A 110 -8.47 4.07 9.97
CA TYR A 110 -8.36 2.61 9.88
C TYR A 110 -7.25 2.12 8.92
N ASP A 111 -6.90 2.91 7.92
CA ASP A 111 -5.94 2.57 6.87
C ASP A 111 -4.53 3.11 7.16
N THR A 112 -4.33 3.77 8.30
CA THR A 112 -3.10 4.50 8.59
C THR A 112 -2.50 4.07 9.93
N TRP A 113 -1.22 3.69 9.87
CA TRP A 113 -0.36 3.41 11.00
C TRP A 113 0.66 4.53 11.17
N GLN A 114 1.10 4.76 12.40
CA GLN A 114 2.13 5.73 12.74
C GLN A 114 3.30 5.04 13.42
N THR A 115 4.52 5.52 13.11
CA THR A 115 5.74 5.19 13.83
C THR A 115 6.37 6.46 14.38
N LYS A 116 7.49 6.34 15.10
CA LYS A 116 8.31 7.48 15.50
C LYS A 116 8.84 8.29 14.30
N HIS A 117 9.08 7.66 13.15
CA HIS A 117 9.80 8.27 12.03
C HIS A 117 8.88 8.70 10.88
N PHE A 118 7.77 7.99 10.64
CA PHE A 118 6.87 8.22 9.51
C PHE A 118 5.48 7.61 9.73
N TYR A 119 4.53 8.00 8.87
CA TYR A 119 3.23 7.37 8.73
C TYR A 119 3.24 6.35 7.59
N VAL A 120 2.47 5.27 7.74
CA VAL A 120 2.23 4.27 6.70
C VAL A 120 0.73 4.17 6.45
N ARG A 121 0.30 4.41 5.21
CA ARG A 121 -1.07 4.17 4.79
C ARG A 121 -1.12 2.95 3.88
N PHE A 122 -2.11 2.09 4.01
CA PHE A 122 -2.32 0.97 3.10
C PHE A 122 -3.60 1.12 2.28
N GLN A 123 -3.59 0.64 1.05
CA GLN A 123 -4.77 0.69 0.17
C GLN A 123 -4.83 -0.55 -0.72
N LEU A 124 -6.04 -1.07 -0.93
CA LEU A 124 -6.29 -2.13 -1.90
C LEU A 124 -6.48 -1.53 -3.30
N THR A 125 -5.70 -1.99 -4.27
CA THR A 125 -5.79 -1.56 -5.67
C THR A 125 -6.93 -2.29 -6.41
N GLU A 126 -7.26 -1.81 -7.61
CA GLU A 126 -8.21 -2.50 -8.50
C GLU A 126 -7.69 -3.89 -8.89
N ALA A 127 -6.37 -4.04 -9.03
CA ALA A 127 -5.68 -5.31 -9.28
C ALA A 127 -5.60 -6.23 -8.04
N LYS A 128 -6.29 -5.89 -6.94
CA LYS A 128 -6.30 -6.65 -5.67
C LYS A 128 -4.92 -6.77 -5.01
N GLN A 129 -4.02 -5.85 -5.33
CA GLN A 129 -2.72 -5.73 -4.68
C GLN A 129 -2.84 -4.78 -3.49
N LEU A 130 -1.98 -4.95 -2.49
CA LEU A 130 -1.92 -4.08 -1.32
C LEU A 130 -0.78 -3.09 -1.49
N ASP A 131 -1.12 -1.82 -1.69
CA ASP A 131 -0.14 -0.74 -1.75
C ASP A 131 0.14 -0.20 -0.35
N LEU A 132 1.41 0.04 -0.05
CA LEU A 132 1.89 0.71 1.15
C LEU A 132 2.51 2.06 0.79
N TYR A 133 1.94 3.11 1.35
CA TYR A 133 2.34 4.48 1.17
C TYR A 133 3.04 5.02 2.42
N PHE A 134 4.16 5.70 2.24
CA PHE A 134 4.96 6.20 3.36
C PHE A 134 5.01 7.72 3.36
N LYS A 135 4.84 8.35 4.52
CA LYS A 135 4.91 9.81 4.68
C LYS A 135 5.85 10.18 5.81
N LEU A 136 6.96 10.83 5.47
CA LEU A 136 7.92 11.36 6.43
C LEU A 136 7.51 12.76 6.87
N ASN A 137 7.84 13.12 8.11
CA ASN A 137 7.67 14.50 8.57
C ASN A 137 8.85 15.36 8.09
N PRO A 138 8.61 16.49 7.40
CA PRO A 138 9.68 17.42 7.02
C PRO A 138 10.47 17.95 8.22
N ILE A 139 11.70 18.43 7.98
CA ILE A 139 12.50 19.09 9.03
C ILE A 139 11.79 20.37 9.53
N ASN A 140 11.08 21.06 8.63
CA ASN A 140 10.36 22.29 8.93
C ASN A 140 8.87 22.13 8.57
N SER A 141 8.00 22.50 9.50
CA SER A 141 6.55 22.46 9.37
C SER A 141 5.97 23.36 8.27
N THR A 142 6.79 24.23 7.66
CA THR A 142 6.39 25.02 6.49
C THR A 142 6.26 24.18 5.21
N TYR A 143 6.91 23.02 5.16
CA TYR A 143 6.82 22.12 4.02
C TYR A 143 5.67 21.14 4.20
N GLU A 144 4.94 20.87 3.12
CA GLU A 144 3.97 19.78 3.08
C GLU A 144 4.64 18.53 2.51
N SER A 145 4.51 17.40 3.22
CA SER A 145 4.91 16.09 2.71
C SER A 145 3.67 15.28 2.28
N SER A 146 3.79 14.64 1.13
CA SER A 146 2.82 13.71 0.57
C SER A 146 3.13 12.26 0.95
N TYR A 147 2.14 11.41 0.78
CA TYR A 147 2.29 9.96 0.88
C TYR A 147 2.96 9.41 -0.38
N LEU A 148 4.06 8.68 -0.21
CA LEU A 148 4.88 8.10 -1.26
C LEU A 148 4.44 6.64 -1.51
N PRO A 149 3.88 6.28 -2.67
CA PRO A 149 3.53 4.89 -3.01
C PRO A 149 4.81 4.07 -3.21
N LEU A 150 5.29 3.39 -2.17
CA LEU A 150 6.62 2.77 -2.19
C LEU A 150 6.57 1.26 -2.46
N LEU A 151 5.65 0.54 -1.83
CA LEU A 151 5.60 -0.92 -1.93
C LEU A 151 4.24 -1.35 -2.46
N THR A 152 4.24 -2.26 -3.43
CA THR A 152 3.03 -2.93 -3.91
C THR A 152 3.19 -4.42 -3.67
N ILE A 153 2.29 -4.99 -2.86
CA ILE A 153 2.31 -6.39 -2.46
C ILE A 153 1.29 -7.16 -3.30
N ASP A 154 1.79 -8.02 -4.17
CA ASP A 154 1.00 -8.99 -4.91
C ASP A 154 0.91 -10.28 -4.12
N SER A 155 -0.23 -10.46 -3.46
CA SER A 155 -0.45 -11.67 -2.68
C SER A 155 -0.66 -12.90 -3.55
N ALA A 156 -1.23 -12.77 -4.75
CA ALA A 156 -1.48 -13.90 -5.64
C ALA A 156 -0.18 -14.53 -6.13
N GLN A 157 0.82 -13.69 -6.43
CA GLN A 157 2.14 -14.13 -6.90
C GLN A 157 3.18 -14.27 -5.78
N ARG A 158 2.85 -13.88 -4.54
CA ARG A 158 3.81 -13.70 -3.44
C ARG A 158 5.03 -12.88 -3.88
N SER A 159 4.76 -11.75 -4.49
CA SER A 159 5.80 -10.82 -4.95
C SER A 159 5.56 -9.43 -4.39
N VAL A 160 6.64 -8.68 -4.23
CA VAL A 160 6.62 -7.27 -3.81
C VAL A 160 7.43 -6.47 -4.80
N LEU A 161 6.79 -5.43 -5.33
CA LEU A 161 7.41 -4.43 -6.17
C LEU A 161 7.73 -3.20 -5.33
N VAL A 162 8.93 -2.65 -5.55
CA VAL A 162 9.36 -1.37 -4.97
C VAL A 162 9.31 -0.32 -6.06
N ASN A 163 8.72 0.83 -5.75
CA ASN A 163 8.66 1.96 -6.67
C ASN A 163 9.94 2.80 -6.56
N ASP A 164 10.89 2.51 -7.44
CA ASP A 164 12.20 3.15 -7.49
C ASP A 164 12.14 4.66 -7.82
N ASP A 165 11.13 5.11 -8.57
CA ASP A 165 10.92 6.54 -8.86
C ASP A 165 10.68 7.34 -7.57
N GLN A 166 10.02 6.73 -6.57
CA GLN A 166 9.80 7.39 -5.27
C GLN A 166 11.09 7.51 -4.46
N ILE A 167 12.07 6.61 -4.67
CA ILE A 167 13.39 6.71 -4.03
C ILE A 167 14.17 7.89 -4.60
N LEU A 168 14.15 8.06 -5.93
CA LEU A 168 14.77 9.22 -6.57
C LEU A 168 14.06 10.53 -6.18
N HIS A 169 12.73 10.50 -6.04
CA HIS A 169 11.96 11.64 -5.54
C HIS A 169 12.37 12.02 -4.11
N LEU A 170 12.55 11.05 -3.21
CA LEU A 170 13.04 11.28 -1.85
C LEU A 170 14.44 11.90 -1.82
N ILE A 171 15.35 11.40 -2.66
CA ILE A 171 16.72 11.95 -2.78
C ILE A 171 16.65 13.42 -3.23
N ARG A 172 15.78 13.74 -4.19
CA ARG A 172 15.55 15.11 -4.64
C ARG A 172 15.00 16.01 -3.52
N GLN A 173 14.01 15.54 -2.78
CA GLN A 173 13.41 16.31 -1.67
C GLN A 173 14.42 16.62 -0.56
N TRP A 174 15.38 15.72 -0.32
CA TRP A 174 16.51 15.98 0.56
C TRP A 174 17.52 16.96 -0.04
N HIS A 175 18.09 16.64 -1.21
CA HIS A 175 19.27 17.36 -1.71
C HIS A 175 18.93 18.71 -2.36
N ALA A 176 17.91 18.76 -3.22
CA ALA A 176 17.58 19.97 -3.96
C ALA A 176 16.61 20.88 -3.18
N GLU A 177 15.68 20.28 -2.43
CA GLU A 177 14.57 21.00 -1.80
C GLU A 177 14.77 21.20 -0.29
N ASN A 178 15.78 20.56 0.31
CA ASN A 178 16.10 20.63 1.75
C ASN A 178 14.91 20.36 2.68
N ILE A 179 13.95 19.53 2.23
CA ILE A 179 12.73 19.17 2.97
C ILE A 179 13.05 18.17 4.08
N PHE A 180 13.97 17.24 3.80
CA PHE A 180 14.39 16.17 4.71
C PHE A 180 15.87 16.25 5.04
N SER A 181 16.27 15.59 6.11
CA SER A 181 17.68 15.49 6.53
C SER A 181 18.28 14.14 6.19
N VAL A 182 19.61 14.09 6.06
CA VAL A 182 20.37 12.84 5.86
C VAL A 182 19.98 11.80 6.90
N ASN A 183 19.92 12.18 8.18
CA ASN A 183 19.57 11.28 9.27
C ASN A 183 18.17 10.68 9.12
N GLN A 184 17.18 11.47 8.65
CA GLN A 184 15.83 10.95 8.39
C GLN A 184 15.83 9.93 7.25
N LEU A 185 16.56 10.20 6.17
CA LEU A 185 16.68 9.29 5.04
C LEU A 185 17.39 7.98 5.45
N SER A 186 18.46 8.06 6.25
CA SER A 186 19.17 6.88 6.75
C SER A 186 18.30 6.02 7.67
N LEU A 187 17.54 6.64 8.58
CA LEU A 187 16.59 5.91 9.44
C LEU A 187 15.48 5.27 8.62
N PHE A 188 14.90 6.02 7.68
CA PHE A 188 13.90 5.50 6.76
C PHE A 188 14.42 4.31 5.94
N ASN A 189 15.62 4.44 5.36
CA ASN A 189 16.27 3.35 4.64
C ASN A 189 16.42 2.10 5.49
N TYR A 190 16.88 2.25 6.73
CA TYR A 190 17.03 1.15 7.67
C TYR A 190 15.68 0.48 7.96
N ASP A 191 14.66 1.27 8.30
CA ASP A 191 13.33 0.78 8.65
C ASP A 191 12.65 0.04 7.48
N ILE A 192 12.74 0.59 6.25
CA ILE A 192 12.21 -0.08 5.06
C ILE A 192 12.95 -1.39 4.79
N ASN A 193 14.28 -1.44 4.97
CA ASN A 193 15.01 -2.70 4.79
C ASN A 193 14.64 -3.76 5.84
N GLN A 194 14.26 -3.37 7.06
CA GLN A 194 13.68 -4.31 8.03
C GLN A 194 12.34 -4.87 7.54
N ILE A 195 11.48 -4.04 6.95
CA ILE A 195 10.23 -4.49 6.32
C ILE A 195 10.52 -5.47 5.17
N LEU A 196 11.42 -5.11 4.25
CA LEU A 196 11.74 -5.95 3.09
C LEU A 196 12.37 -7.29 3.49
N ALA A 197 13.24 -7.30 4.50
CA ALA A 197 13.81 -8.53 5.05
C ALA A 197 12.71 -9.42 5.64
N HIS A 198 11.79 -8.84 6.41
CA HIS A 198 10.68 -9.58 7.00
C HIS A 198 9.70 -10.12 5.95
N ILE A 199 9.37 -9.33 4.92
CA ILE A 199 8.56 -9.77 3.77
C ILE A 199 9.17 -11.03 3.13
N LYS A 200 10.51 -11.08 2.97
CA LYS A 200 11.21 -12.26 2.46
C LYS A 200 11.07 -13.46 3.40
N GLU A 201 11.11 -13.25 4.72
CA GLU A 201 10.86 -14.30 5.72
C GLU A 201 9.43 -14.86 5.66
N LEU A 202 8.45 -14.03 5.32
CA LEU A 202 7.06 -14.43 5.07
C LEU A 202 6.87 -15.20 3.74
N GLY A 203 7.96 -15.45 3.00
CA GLY A 203 7.96 -16.24 1.77
C GLY A 203 7.60 -15.43 0.51
N PHE A 204 7.69 -14.10 0.56
CA PHE A 204 7.51 -13.25 -0.62
C PHE A 204 8.85 -12.99 -1.31
N THR A 205 8.79 -12.88 -2.63
CA THR A 205 9.92 -12.44 -3.45
C THR A 205 9.88 -10.93 -3.60
N VAL A 206 11.00 -10.25 -3.34
CA VAL A 206 11.12 -8.79 -3.53
C VAL A 206 11.89 -8.57 -4.82
N SER A 207 11.33 -7.77 -5.74
CA SER A 207 12.04 -7.41 -6.97
C SER A 207 13.35 -6.67 -6.65
N PRO A 208 14.39 -6.80 -7.50
CA PRO A 208 15.54 -5.91 -7.41
C PRO A 208 15.06 -4.45 -7.36
N SER A 209 15.60 -3.68 -6.42
CA SER A 209 15.17 -2.31 -6.18
C SER A 209 16.30 -1.45 -5.67
N LEU A 210 16.14 -0.13 -5.80
CA LEU A 210 17.12 0.86 -5.39
C LEU A 210 17.18 1.04 -3.86
N ILE A 211 16.24 0.49 -3.09
CA ILE A 211 16.26 0.57 -1.62
C ILE A 211 16.71 -0.72 -0.93
N ASP A 212 16.73 -1.88 -1.61
CA ASP A 212 17.11 -3.16 -1.03
C ASP A 212 18.63 -3.22 -0.77
N ASN A 213 19.02 -3.21 0.50
CA ASN A 213 20.41 -3.28 0.95
C ASN A 213 20.88 -4.71 1.25
N THR A 214 20.13 -5.75 0.90
CA THR A 214 20.53 -7.14 1.15
C THR A 214 21.56 -7.65 0.14
N GLN A 215 21.67 -6.96 -1.01
CA GLN A 215 22.54 -7.27 -2.13
C GLN A 215 23.55 -6.15 -2.37
N ARG A 216 24.52 -6.40 -3.25
CA ARG A 216 25.44 -5.37 -3.73
C ARG A 216 24.68 -4.43 -4.66
N LEU A 217 24.95 -3.15 -4.56
CA LEU A 217 24.44 -2.16 -5.49
C LEU A 217 25.23 -2.29 -6.79
N SER A 218 24.57 -2.72 -7.85
CA SER A 218 25.10 -2.76 -9.21
C SER A 218 23.97 -2.36 -10.13
N VAL A 219 23.88 -1.08 -10.46
CA VAL A 219 22.75 -0.52 -11.21
C VAL A 219 23.22 0.39 -12.32
N ASP A 220 22.54 0.29 -13.46
CA ASP A 220 22.65 1.23 -14.57
C ASP A 220 21.41 2.13 -14.54
N MET A 221 21.62 3.44 -14.54
CA MET A 221 20.56 4.44 -14.51
C MET A 221 20.73 5.38 -15.69
N GLU A 222 19.69 5.59 -16.47
CA GLU A 222 19.66 6.61 -17.50
C GLU A 222 19.03 7.90 -16.96
N THR A 223 19.66 9.04 -17.23
CA THR A 223 19.16 10.35 -16.85
C THR A 223 18.42 11.00 -18.01
N ASP A 224 17.30 11.66 -17.75
CA ASP A 224 16.53 12.38 -18.77
C ASP A 224 17.15 13.75 -19.15
N PHE A 225 18.37 14.01 -18.69
CA PHE A 225 19.07 15.28 -18.87
C PHE A 225 20.59 15.05 -19.00
N PRO A 226 21.30 15.89 -19.77
CA PRO A 226 22.74 15.80 -19.86
C PRO A 226 23.41 16.27 -18.56
N VAL A 227 24.57 15.71 -18.25
CA VAL A 227 25.38 16.16 -17.11
C VAL A 227 26.03 17.50 -17.47
N GLY A 228 25.77 18.54 -16.67
CA GLY A 228 26.33 19.86 -16.88
C GLY A 228 27.79 19.98 -16.44
N ASP A 229 28.56 20.82 -17.14
CA ASP A 229 29.99 21.05 -16.85
C ASP A 229 30.22 21.50 -15.40
N THR A 230 29.33 22.32 -14.84
CA THR A 230 29.41 22.79 -13.44
C THR A 230 29.29 21.66 -12.42
N VAL A 231 28.51 20.61 -12.74
CA VAL A 231 28.39 19.42 -11.89
C VAL A 231 29.69 18.62 -11.95
N LEU A 232 30.25 18.42 -13.15
CA LEU A 232 31.52 17.72 -13.33
C LEU A 232 32.68 18.44 -12.63
N ASP A 233 32.75 19.77 -12.73
CA ASP A 233 33.76 20.59 -12.06
C ASP A 233 33.67 20.43 -10.54
N GLN A 234 32.47 20.45 -9.96
CA GLN A 234 32.28 20.28 -8.52
C GLN A 234 32.69 18.88 -8.05
N ILE A 235 32.37 17.84 -8.83
CA ILE A 235 32.79 16.46 -8.56
C ILE A 235 34.33 16.37 -8.63
N PHE A 236 34.95 16.96 -9.64
CA PHE A 236 36.40 16.98 -9.78
C PHE A 236 37.09 17.68 -8.59
N ILE A 237 36.59 18.85 -8.17
CA ILE A 237 37.12 19.54 -6.98
C ILE A 237 36.98 18.67 -5.73
N THR A 238 35.81 18.07 -5.51
CA THR A 238 35.53 17.25 -4.31
C THR A 238 36.42 16.00 -4.26
N THR A 239 36.64 15.35 -5.40
CA THR A 239 37.52 14.17 -5.50
C THR A 239 38.99 14.56 -5.30
N MET A 240 39.43 15.72 -5.78
CA MET A 240 40.79 16.22 -5.54
C MET A 240 41.05 16.59 -4.07
N GLU A 241 40.04 17.07 -3.35
CA GLU A 241 40.15 17.40 -1.93
C GLU A 241 40.17 16.17 -1.02
N ASN A 242 39.70 15.01 -1.51
CA ASN A 242 39.65 13.76 -0.76
C ASN A 242 40.63 12.71 -1.29
N LYS A 243 41.61 12.35 -0.47
CA LYS A 243 42.67 11.38 -0.83
C LYS A 243 42.17 9.95 -1.10
N ASP A 244 40.98 9.61 -0.61
CA ASP A 244 40.39 8.28 -0.79
C ASP A 244 39.58 8.18 -2.09
N TYR A 245 39.40 9.28 -2.82
CA TYR A 245 38.65 9.34 -4.07
C TYR A 245 39.59 9.60 -5.25
N ASP A 246 39.17 9.20 -6.44
CA ASP A 246 39.91 9.47 -7.69
C ASP A 246 38.94 9.78 -8.83
N PHE A 247 39.37 10.64 -9.74
CA PHE A 247 38.60 11.06 -10.91
C PHE A 247 39.40 10.77 -12.17
N GLN A 248 38.91 9.81 -12.95
CA GLN A 248 39.59 9.27 -14.12
C GLN A 248 38.77 9.51 -15.38
N THR A 249 39.42 10.06 -16.40
CA THR A 249 38.85 10.15 -17.76
C THR A 249 39.47 9.04 -18.60
N GLU A 250 38.74 7.94 -18.81
CA GLU A 250 39.28 6.77 -19.53
C GLU A 250 39.15 6.95 -21.06
N ASN A 251 38.06 7.55 -21.58
CA ASN A 251 37.78 7.75 -23.01
C ASN A 251 37.00 9.07 -23.30
N LEU A 252 36.84 9.44 -24.58
CA LEU A 252 35.96 10.54 -25.01
C LEU A 252 34.51 10.27 -24.57
N GLY A 253 34.06 10.94 -23.52
CA GLY A 253 32.68 10.87 -23.01
C GLY A 253 32.46 9.85 -21.89
N GLU A 254 33.51 9.22 -21.35
CA GLU A 254 33.42 8.33 -20.19
C GLU A 254 34.25 8.87 -19.02
N ILE A 255 33.57 9.09 -17.90
CA ILE A 255 34.17 9.59 -16.66
C ILE A 255 33.96 8.54 -15.58
N ARG A 256 35.04 8.15 -14.91
CA ARG A 256 35.03 7.18 -13.84
C ARG A 256 35.44 7.85 -12.53
N ILE A 257 34.59 7.70 -11.53
CA ILE A 257 34.78 8.22 -10.18
C ILE A 257 35.00 7.02 -9.27
N LEU A 258 36.20 6.92 -8.70
CA LEU A 258 36.52 5.94 -7.66
C LEU A 258 36.28 6.59 -6.30
N LEU A 259 35.61 5.85 -5.43
CA LEU A 259 35.23 6.27 -4.09
C LEU A 259 35.93 5.39 -3.06
N ASP A 260 35.76 5.73 -1.78
CA ASP A 260 36.31 4.91 -0.70
C ASP A 260 35.79 3.48 -0.77
N LYS A 261 36.61 2.55 -0.27
CA LYS A 261 36.30 1.12 -0.21
C LYS A 261 36.03 0.50 -1.59
N ASN A 262 36.69 1.02 -2.64
CA ASN A 262 36.63 0.54 -4.03
C ASN A 262 35.25 0.66 -4.70
N GLN A 263 34.34 1.44 -4.13
CA GLN A 263 33.07 1.75 -4.78
C GLN A 263 33.35 2.66 -5.98
N ARG A 264 32.49 2.59 -7.01
CA ARG A 264 32.68 3.38 -8.23
C ARG A 264 31.37 3.85 -8.82
N LEU A 265 31.44 5.00 -9.48
CA LEU A 265 30.42 5.52 -10.36
C LEU A 265 31.05 5.83 -11.72
N THR A 266 30.50 5.27 -12.78
CA THR A 266 30.89 5.60 -14.16
C THR A 266 29.78 6.43 -14.81
N ILE A 267 30.16 7.51 -15.48
CA ILE A 267 29.28 8.39 -16.24
C ILE A 267 29.60 8.18 -17.71
N HIS A 268 28.64 7.66 -18.46
CA HIS A 268 28.66 7.62 -19.91
C HIS A 268 27.84 8.78 -20.44
N MET A 269 28.51 9.83 -20.92
CA MET A 269 27.88 11.02 -21.44
C MET A 269 27.23 10.76 -22.80
N GLN A 270 25.98 11.19 -22.96
CA GLN A 270 25.27 11.21 -24.23
C GLN A 270 24.83 12.66 -24.54
N PRO A 271 24.41 12.98 -25.79
CA PRO A 271 24.09 14.36 -26.16
C PRO A 271 22.98 15.01 -25.32
N ASN A 272 21.98 14.24 -24.88
CA ASN A 272 20.80 14.74 -24.17
C ASN A 272 20.55 14.01 -22.83
N SER A 273 21.41 13.08 -22.46
CA SER A 273 21.25 12.17 -21.33
C SER A 273 22.63 11.71 -20.85
N ALA A 274 22.66 10.96 -19.75
CA ALA A 274 23.83 10.20 -19.35
C ALA A 274 23.39 8.85 -18.79
N VAL A 275 24.25 7.84 -18.95
CA VAL A 275 24.08 6.56 -18.28
C VAL A 275 25.07 6.51 -17.11
N LEU A 276 24.53 6.35 -15.91
CA LEU A 276 25.27 6.24 -14.67
C LEU A 276 25.31 4.77 -14.26
N THR A 277 26.51 4.19 -14.20
CA THR A 277 26.73 2.84 -13.68
C THR A 277 27.30 2.95 -12.27
N ILE A 278 26.55 2.50 -11.28
CA ILE A 278 26.93 2.53 -9.86
C ILE A 278 27.24 1.12 -9.41
N ASP A 279 28.40 0.94 -8.78
CA ASP A 279 28.86 -0.34 -8.27
C ASP A 279 29.45 -0.16 -6.86
N SER A 280 28.82 -0.80 -5.87
CA SER A 280 29.27 -0.79 -4.47
C SER A 280 30.31 -1.87 -4.15
N ASP A 281 30.87 -2.54 -5.17
CA ASP A 281 31.84 -3.63 -5.06
C ASP A 281 31.33 -4.78 -4.17
N GLN A 282 31.91 -4.99 -3.00
CA GLN A 282 31.49 -6.05 -2.08
C GLN A 282 30.46 -5.56 -1.05
N TRP A 283 30.20 -4.24 -0.97
CA TRP A 283 29.37 -3.65 0.07
C TRP A 283 27.90 -3.79 -0.26
N LYS A 284 27.14 -4.23 0.75
CA LYS A 284 25.71 -4.32 0.67
C LYS A 284 25.10 -2.96 0.97
N ARG A 285 24.47 -2.34 -0.04
CA ARG A 285 24.07 -0.95 0.05
C ARG A 285 22.87 -0.67 -0.85
N SER A 286 22.00 0.23 -0.41
CA SER A 286 20.94 0.77 -1.24
C SER A 286 21.41 2.05 -1.97
N LEU A 287 20.74 2.42 -3.05
CA LEU A 287 21.00 3.66 -3.77
C LEU A 287 20.80 4.88 -2.86
N LEU A 288 19.78 4.85 -2.01
CA LEU A 288 19.51 5.90 -1.02
C LEU A 288 20.73 6.08 -0.08
N ASP A 289 21.25 4.98 0.45
CA ASP A 289 22.43 5.02 1.32
C ASP A 289 23.69 5.47 0.57
N PHE A 290 23.89 5.01 -0.67
CA PHE A 290 24.98 5.46 -1.55
C PHE A 290 24.98 6.98 -1.71
N PHE A 291 23.85 7.57 -2.15
CA PHE A 291 23.76 9.01 -2.36
C PHE A 291 23.79 9.83 -1.06
N THR A 292 23.30 9.30 0.06
CA THR A 292 23.45 10.00 1.35
C THR A 292 24.90 10.07 1.81
N SER A 293 25.77 9.14 1.38
CA SER A 293 27.21 9.20 1.68
C SER A 293 28.03 9.96 0.65
N TYR A 294 27.57 9.98 -0.60
CA TYR A 294 28.21 10.71 -1.68
C TYR A 294 27.28 11.81 -2.19
N ALA A 295 26.90 12.73 -1.28
CA ALA A 295 25.93 13.79 -1.58
C ALA A 295 26.33 14.64 -2.79
N PHE A 296 27.63 14.85 -3.01
CA PHE A 296 28.17 15.59 -4.16
C PHE A 296 27.90 14.92 -5.52
N LEU A 297 27.48 13.64 -5.55
CA LEU A 297 27.08 12.92 -6.76
C LEU A 297 25.57 13.03 -7.05
N VAL A 298 24.75 13.50 -6.10
CA VAL A 298 23.29 13.62 -6.29
C VAL A 298 22.89 14.50 -7.48
N PRO A 299 23.60 15.61 -7.81
CA PRO A 299 23.29 16.40 -8.99
C PRO A 299 23.34 15.62 -10.32
N LEU A 300 23.94 14.42 -10.36
CA LEU A 300 23.94 13.55 -11.52
C LEU A 300 22.58 12.90 -11.78
N VAL A 301 21.81 12.62 -10.72
CA VAL A 301 20.52 11.91 -10.80
C VAL A 301 19.32 12.82 -10.60
N VAL A 302 19.54 13.99 -10.00
CA VAL A 302 18.52 14.99 -9.77
C VAL A 302 19.02 16.33 -10.32
N PRO A 303 18.32 16.93 -11.30
CA PRO A 303 18.75 18.20 -11.85
C PRO A 303 18.72 19.28 -10.76
N SER A 304 19.84 19.98 -10.60
CA SER A 304 19.88 21.20 -9.79
C SER A 304 19.08 22.26 -10.55
N LYS A 305 18.10 22.87 -9.89
CA LYS A 305 17.35 24.00 -10.47
C LYS A 305 18.26 25.19 -10.76
#